data_AF-A0A935SVA6-F1
#
_entry.id   AF-A0A935SVA6-F1
#
_cell.length_a   1.000
_cell.length_b   1.000
_cell.length_c   1.000
_cell.angle_alpha   90.00
_cell.angle_beta   90.00
_cell.angle_gamma   90.00
#
_symmetry.space_group_name_H-M   'P 1'
#
loop_
_entity.id
_entity.type
_entity.pdbx_description
1 polymer ?
#
loop_
_entity_poly.entity_id
_entity_poly.type
_entity_poly.pdbx_seq_one_letter_code
_entity_poly.pdbx_strand_id
1 'polypeptide(L)'
;MKRISREFVRANRDRIFLFGDNLAGKGFGGQAAAMRGEPNCVGIPTKKFPSSRDDAFFTDAEFEQNKAAVDRAFDGLFHKMSKAEQTIVIPADGLGTGRAQLTVRRCRTGVRIFHRIRCEGENSKSSRSWAMLSFESRTNLNRKRWTACG
;
A
#
# COMPACT_ATOMS: atom_id res chain seq x y z
N MET A 1 -6.36 15.56 -2.70
CA MET A 1 -5.66 14.33 -2.29
C MET A 1 -4.79 14.65 -1.08
N LYS A 2 -5.16 14.15 0.11
CA LYS A 2 -4.39 14.39 1.34
C LYS A 2 -3.17 13.46 1.35
N ARG A 3 -1.97 14.03 1.36
CA ARG A 3 -0.70 13.30 1.22
C ARG A 3 -0.07 13.11 2.60
N ILE A 4 0.30 11.88 2.94
CA ILE A 4 1.12 11.61 4.13
C ILE A 4 2.51 12.20 3.87
N SER A 5 3.00 13.05 4.77
CA SER A 5 4.31 13.70 4.67
C SER A 5 5.44 12.83 5.23
N ARG A 6 6.68 13.13 4.86
CA ARG A 6 7.87 12.40 5.34
C ARG A 6 8.08 12.59 6.84
N GLU A 7 7.78 13.79 7.34
CA GLU A 7 7.86 14.13 8.76
C GLU A 7 6.88 13.27 9.56
N PHE A 8 5.65 13.08 9.06
CA PHE A 8 4.68 12.20 9.70
C PHE A 8 5.16 10.74 9.73
N VAL A 9 5.72 10.24 8.63
CA VAL A 9 6.31 8.89 8.58
C VAL A 9 7.40 8.72 9.63
N ARG A 10 8.30 9.71 9.73
CA ARG A 10 9.42 9.68 10.68
C ARG A 10 8.98 9.82 12.13
N ALA A 11 7.91 10.57 12.40
CA ALA A 11 7.36 10.72 13.75
C ALA A 11 6.63 9.45 14.25
N ASN A 12 6.21 8.54 13.36
CA ASN A 12 5.43 7.35 13.69
C ASN A 12 6.22 6.05 13.37
N ARG A 13 7.38 5.87 14.01
CA ARG A 13 8.29 4.74 13.77
C ARG A 13 7.74 3.39 14.23
N ASP A 14 6.73 3.41 15.09
CA ASP A 14 5.95 2.27 15.56
C ASP A 14 5.01 1.70 14.48
N ARG A 15 4.79 2.43 13.37
CA ARG A 15 3.88 2.05 12.30
C ARG A 15 4.61 1.70 11.03
N ILE A 16 4.04 0.79 10.24
CA ILE A 16 4.52 0.48 8.88
C ILE A 16 3.60 1.14 7.86
N PHE A 17 4.16 1.92 6.95
CA PHE A 17 3.41 2.62 5.92
C PHE A 17 3.50 1.89 4.58
N LEU A 18 2.34 1.58 3.99
CA LEU A 18 2.24 1.05 2.63
C LEU A 18 2.01 2.18 1.63
N PHE A 19 2.66 2.09 0.48
CA PHE A 19 2.40 3.00 -0.63
C PHE A 19 2.55 2.33 -1.99
N GLY A 20 1.92 2.92 -3.00
CA GLY A 20 2.09 2.46 -4.38
C GLY A 20 3.48 2.86 -4.90
N ASP A 21 4.26 1.87 -5.31
CA ASP A 21 5.58 2.03 -5.90
C ASP A 21 5.60 1.50 -7.35
N ASN A 22 6.72 1.68 -8.05
CA ASN A 22 7.03 1.11 -9.34
C ASN A 22 8.13 0.06 -9.21
N LEU A 23 8.13 -0.95 -10.09
CA LEU A 23 9.15 -2.02 -10.09
C LEU A 23 10.59 -1.48 -10.20
N ALA A 24 10.79 -0.38 -10.92
CA ALA A 24 12.11 0.22 -11.04
C ALA A 24 12.60 0.92 -9.76
N GLY A 25 11.75 1.12 -8.74
CA GLY A 25 12.10 1.78 -7.48
C GLY A 25 12.54 3.25 -7.62
N LYS A 26 12.23 3.88 -8.76
CA LYS A 26 12.75 5.22 -9.13
C LYS A 26 11.67 6.30 -9.09
N GLY A 27 12.10 7.56 -9.00
CA GLY A 27 11.26 8.76 -9.11
C GLY A 27 10.32 9.01 -7.92
N PHE A 28 10.20 10.26 -7.49
CA PHE A 28 9.47 10.62 -6.26
C PHE A 28 8.02 11.11 -6.51
N GLY A 29 7.37 10.59 -7.55
CA GLY A 29 5.98 10.96 -7.85
C GLY A 29 4.98 10.45 -6.80
N GLY A 30 3.98 11.25 -6.44
CA GLY A 30 2.93 10.83 -5.50
C GLY A 30 3.44 10.58 -4.08
N GLN A 31 2.98 9.51 -3.44
CA GLN A 31 3.38 9.17 -2.07
C GLN A 31 4.83 8.69 -1.93
N ALA A 32 5.47 8.30 -3.04
CA ALA A 32 6.87 7.88 -3.03
C ALA A 32 7.83 8.97 -2.52
N ALA A 33 7.54 10.26 -2.76
CA ALA A 33 8.34 11.38 -2.21
C ALA A 33 8.47 11.33 -0.69
N ALA A 34 7.39 10.96 0.01
CA ALA A 34 7.35 10.96 1.45
C ALA A 34 7.89 9.67 2.07
N MET A 35 7.71 8.54 1.38
CA MET A 35 7.84 7.20 1.98
C MET A 35 9.02 6.40 1.45
N ARG A 36 9.45 6.60 0.19
CA ARG A 36 10.54 5.78 -0.36
C ARG A 36 11.85 6.09 0.37
N GLY A 37 12.56 5.02 0.75
CA GLY A 37 13.81 5.09 1.51
C GLY A 37 13.62 5.23 3.02
N GLU A 38 12.40 5.40 3.52
CA GLU A 38 12.15 5.41 4.96
C GLU A 38 12.09 3.96 5.51
N PRO A 39 12.70 3.68 6.67
CA PRO A 39 12.89 2.31 7.15
C PRO A 39 11.56 1.63 7.55
N ASN A 40 10.57 2.41 7.94
CA ASN A 40 9.22 1.99 8.32
C ASN A 40 8.21 2.10 7.17
N CYS A 41 8.68 2.12 5.92
CA CYS A 41 7.83 2.13 4.73
C CYS A 41 8.06 0.89 3.85
N VAL A 42 7.00 0.45 3.18
CA VAL A 42 7.05 -0.61 2.17
C VAL A 42 6.32 -0.15 0.91
N GLY A 43 7.04 -0.18 -0.20
CA GLY A 43 6.49 0.11 -1.53
C GLY A 43 5.89 -1.16 -2.13
N ILE A 44 4.60 -1.14 -2.41
CA ILE A 44 3.91 -2.21 -3.14
C ILE A 44 3.97 -1.88 -4.63
N PRO A 45 4.52 -2.76 -5.49
CA PRO A 45 4.54 -2.53 -6.93
C PRO A 45 3.12 -2.35 -7.47
N THR A 46 2.86 -1.19 -8.06
CA THR A 46 1.58 -0.83 -8.68
C THR A 46 1.73 -0.49 -10.17
N LYS A 47 2.97 -0.32 -10.64
CA LYS A 47 3.31 -0.06 -12.05
C LYS A 47 4.77 -0.47 -12.34
N LYS A 48 5.19 -0.47 -13.60
CA LYS A 48 6.56 -0.84 -14.02
C LYS A 48 7.56 0.31 -13.83
N PHE A 49 7.26 1.47 -14.41
CA PHE A 49 8.20 2.61 -14.48
C PHE A 49 7.56 3.90 -13.97
N PRO A 50 8.31 4.90 -13.49
CA PRO A 50 7.77 6.18 -13.02
C PRO A 50 7.35 7.13 -14.16
N SER A 51 6.78 6.60 -15.24
CA SER A 51 6.36 7.34 -16.44
C SER A 51 4.83 7.25 -16.64
N SER A 52 4.28 8.11 -17.49
CA SER A 52 2.89 8.07 -17.96
C SER A 52 2.72 7.39 -19.32
N ARG A 53 3.80 6.91 -19.93
CA ARG A 53 3.76 6.10 -21.16
C ARG A 53 3.07 4.76 -20.89
N ASP A 54 2.41 4.19 -21.90
CA ASP A 54 1.65 2.95 -21.73
C ASP A 54 2.51 1.75 -21.31
N ASP A 55 3.76 1.70 -21.77
CA ASP A 55 4.78 0.72 -21.38
C ASP A 55 5.12 0.78 -19.88
N ALA A 56 4.76 1.84 -19.17
CA ALA A 56 5.03 2.03 -17.75
C ALA A 56 4.02 1.32 -16.84
N PHE A 57 2.92 0.81 -17.36
CA PHE A 57 1.83 0.21 -16.59
C PHE A 57 1.81 -1.30 -16.73
N PHE A 58 1.24 -1.99 -15.75
CA PHE A 58 1.11 -3.45 -15.82
C PHE A 58 0.15 -3.88 -16.93
N THR A 59 0.52 -4.99 -17.54
CA THR A 59 -0.28 -5.71 -18.52
C THR A 59 -0.46 -7.15 -18.05
N ASP A 60 -1.50 -7.82 -18.54
CA ASP A 60 -1.75 -9.21 -18.17
C ASP A 60 -0.76 -10.19 -18.81
N ALA A 61 -0.05 -9.77 -19.86
CA ALA A 61 1.05 -10.55 -20.46
C ALA A 61 2.19 -10.81 -19.46
N GLU A 62 2.40 -9.91 -18.51
CA GLU A 62 3.46 -9.99 -17.49
C GLU A 62 2.89 -10.38 -16.12
N PHE A 63 1.68 -10.92 -16.06
CA PHE A 63 0.93 -11.11 -14.82
C PHE A 63 1.71 -11.91 -13.76
N GLU A 64 2.34 -13.02 -14.14
CA GLU A 64 3.08 -13.87 -13.18
C GLU A 64 4.30 -13.17 -12.58
N GLN A 65 5.04 -12.41 -13.40
CA GLN A 65 6.18 -11.61 -12.93
C GLN A 65 5.71 -10.51 -11.98
N ASN A 66 4.62 -9.82 -12.35
CA ASN A 66 4.01 -8.78 -11.53
C ASN A 66 3.49 -9.35 -10.21
N LYS A 67 2.84 -10.52 -10.24
CA LYS A 67 2.33 -11.24 -9.07
C LYS A 67 3.49 -11.59 -8.13
N ALA A 68 4.56 -12.18 -8.65
CA ALA A 68 5.73 -12.55 -7.84
C ALA A 68 6.38 -11.31 -7.17
N ALA A 69 6.46 -10.19 -7.90
CA ALA A 69 6.97 -8.94 -7.34
C ALA A 69 6.06 -8.36 -6.23
N VAL A 70 4.75 -8.42 -6.41
CA VAL A 70 3.78 -8.02 -5.38
C VAL A 70 3.88 -8.92 -4.16
N ASP A 71 3.88 -10.25 -4.35
CA ASP A 71 3.98 -11.22 -3.24
C ASP A 71 5.29 -10.99 -2.44
N ARG A 72 6.43 -10.80 -3.12
CA ARG A 72 7.71 -10.46 -2.46
C ARG A 72 7.65 -9.16 -1.66
N ALA A 73 6.93 -8.15 -2.15
CA ALA A 73 6.78 -6.89 -1.41
C ALA A 73 5.96 -7.07 -0.12
N PHE A 74 4.92 -7.92 -0.16
CA PHE A 74 4.17 -8.30 1.04
C PHE A 74 5.02 -9.16 1.99
N ASP A 75 5.86 -10.06 1.49
CA ASP A 75 6.80 -10.81 2.34
C ASP A 75 7.78 -9.87 3.06
N GLY A 76 8.30 -8.87 2.34
CA GLY A 76 9.12 -7.80 2.93
C GLY A 76 8.38 -6.97 3.99
N LEU A 77 7.06 -6.77 3.84
CA LEU A 77 6.22 -6.18 4.86
C LEU A 77 6.16 -7.05 6.12
N PHE A 78 5.97 -8.37 5.98
CA PHE A 78 5.92 -9.28 7.12
C PHE A 78 7.27 -9.43 7.80
N HIS A 79 8.38 -9.42 7.07
CA HIS A 79 9.72 -9.40 7.68
C HIS A 79 10.02 -8.11 8.45
N LYS A 80 9.45 -6.97 8.05
CA LYS A 80 9.59 -5.70 8.78
C LYS A 80 8.72 -5.63 10.04
N MET A 81 7.72 -6.50 10.17
CA MET A 81 6.94 -6.60 11.41
C MET A 81 7.80 -7.27 12.48
N SER A 82 8.24 -6.47 13.45
CA SER A 82 8.97 -6.99 14.61
C SER A 82 8.06 -7.33 15.78
N LYS A 83 6.79 -6.92 15.72
CA LYS A 83 5.80 -7.11 16.79
C LYS A 83 4.50 -7.66 16.21
N ALA A 84 3.84 -8.53 16.99
CA ALA A 84 2.54 -9.09 16.62
C ALA A 84 1.46 -8.00 16.40
N GLU A 85 1.51 -6.91 17.18
CA GLU A 85 0.51 -5.83 17.16
C GLU A 85 0.95 -4.55 16.43
N GLN A 86 1.81 -4.68 15.40
CA GLN A 86 2.28 -3.50 14.68
C GLN A 86 1.19 -2.93 13.76
N THR A 87 0.97 -1.61 13.81
CA THR A 87 -0.06 -0.95 12.99
C THR A 87 0.44 -0.74 11.56
N ILE A 88 -0.31 -1.27 10.59
CA ILE A 88 -0.07 -1.02 9.17
C ILE A 88 -0.98 0.09 8.70
N VAL A 89 -0.40 1.07 8.04
CA VAL A 89 -1.07 2.25 7.49
C VAL A 89 -1.17 2.13 5.98
N ILE A 90 -2.39 2.23 5.47
CA ILE A 90 -2.69 2.33 4.04
C ILE A 90 -3.37 3.68 3.76
N PRO A 91 -3.03 4.38 2.66
CA PRO A 91 -3.79 5.53 2.19
C PRO A 91 -5.27 5.17 1.97
N ALA A 92 -6.20 6.01 2.42
CA ALA A 92 -7.65 5.77 2.26
C ALA A 92 -8.09 5.62 0.79
N ASP A 93 -7.41 6.31 -0.13
CA ASP A 93 -7.67 6.20 -1.57
C ASP A 93 -7.26 4.82 -2.13
N GLY A 94 -6.59 3.97 -1.35
CA GLY A 94 -6.07 2.67 -1.77
C GLY A 94 -4.69 2.74 -2.45
N LEU A 95 -4.11 1.57 -2.73
CA LEU A 95 -2.83 1.47 -3.43
C LEU A 95 -3.03 1.51 -4.95
N GLY A 96 -2.30 2.38 -5.64
CA GLY A 96 -2.26 2.42 -7.10
C GLY A 96 -3.51 2.95 -7.80
N THR A 97 -4.47 3.51 -7.05
CA THR A 97 -5.72 4.10 -7.57
C THR A 97 -5.52 5.46 -8.27
N GLY A 98 -4.41 6.15 -7.98
CA GLY A 98 -4.02 7.38 -8.68
C GLY A 98 -3.11 7.13 -9.89
N ARG A 99 -1.83 7.50 -9.77
CA ARG A 99 -0.84 7.53 -10.88
C ARG A 99 -0.50 6.18 -11.53
N ALA A 100 -0.93 5.07 -10.92
CA ALA A 100 -0.74 3.73 -11.47
C ALA A 100 -1.98 3.22 -12.22
N GLN A 101 -3.13 3.90 -12.11
CA GLN A 101 -4.34 3.63 -12.89
C GLN A 101 -4.84 2.18 -12.80
N LEU A 102 -4.59 1.49 -11.68
CA LEU A 102 -4.99 0.07 -11.53
C LEU A 102 -6.51 -0.12 -11.65
N THR A 103 -7.29 0.88 -11.19
CA THR A 103 -8.76 0.90 -11.28
C THR A 103 -9.27 1.13 -12.70
N VAL A 104 -8.56 1.95 -13.48
CA VAL A 104 -8.93 2.29 -14.87
C VAL A 104 -8.53 1.17 -15.83
N ARG A 105 -7.32 0.64 -15.67
CA ARG A 105 -6.76 -0.41 -16.54
C ARG A 105 -7.33 -1.79 -16.23
N ARG A 106 -7.83 -2.01 -15.01
CA ARG A 106 -8.45 -3.28 -14.57
C ARG A 106 -7.60 -4.53 -14.85
N CYS A 107 -6.27 -4.41 -14.84
CA CYS A 107 -5.38 -5.56 -15.04
C CYS A 107 -5.49 -6.55 -13.88
N ARG A 108 -5.20 -7.82 -14.16
CA ARG A 108 -5.25 -8.92 -13.16
C ARG A 108 -4.32 -8.65 -11.97
N THR A 109 -3.19 -7.98 -12.20
CA THR A 109 -2.28 -7.57 -11.10
C THR A 109 -2.95 -6.60 -10.14
N GLY A 110 -3.74 -5.63 -10.63
CA GLY A 110 -4.48 -4.71 -9.79
C GLY A 110 -5.49 -5.44 -8.89
N VAL A 111 -6.25 -6.38 -9.47
CA VAL A 111 -7.18 -7.24 -8.73
C VAL A 111 -6.46 -8.03 -7.63
N ARG A 112 -5.29 -8.61 -7.95
CA ARG A 112 -4.47 -9.36 -6.99
C ARG A 112 -4.02 -8.49 -5.81
N ILE A 113 -3.58 -7.25 -6.05
CA ILE A 113 -3.16 -6.32 -5.00
C ILE A 113 -4.34 -6.02 -4.06
N PHE A 114 -5.51 -5.68 -4.59
CA PHE A 114 -6.69 -5.39 -3.78
C PHE A 114 -7.17 -6.62 -2.98
N HIS A 115 -7.15 -7.80 -3.60
CA HIS A 115 -7.46 -9.05 -2.93
C HIS A 115 -6.50 -9.34 -1.79
N ARG A 116 -5.19 -9.12 -1.98
CA ARG A 116 -4.19 -9.34 -0.91
C ARG A 116 -4.42 -8.40 0.27
N ILE A 117 -4.66 -7.12 0.03
CA ILE A 117 -4.98 -6.15 1.09
C ILE A 117 -6.23 -6.58 1.87
N ARG A 118 -7.29 -7.03 1.17
CA ARG A 118 -8.52 -7.49 1.82
C ARG A 118 -8.30 -8.74 2.67
N CYS A 119 -7.73 -9.81 2.10
CA CYS A 119 -7.53 -11.05 2.83
C CYS A 119 -6.64 -10.85 4.07
N GLU A 120 -5.56 -10.10 3.94
CA GLU A 120 -4.66 -9.83 5.07
C GLU A 120 -5.31 -8.93 6.12
N GLY A 121 -6.18 -7.99 5.70
CA GLY A 121 -6.99 -7.16 6.58
C GLY A 121 -8.09 -7.94 7.31
N GLU A 122 -8.68 -8.95 6.69
CA GLU A 122 -9.73 -9.80 7.29
C GLU A 122 -9.15 -10.86 8.23
N ASN A 123 -8.04 -11.50 7.84
CA ASN A 123 -7.32 -12.48 8.66
C ASN A 123 -6.71 -11.85 9.93
N SER A 124 -6.60 -10.52 9.93
CA SER A 124 -6.12 -9.72 11.05
C SER A 124 -7.04 -9.72 12.28
N LYS A 125 -8.32 -10.08 12.11
CA LYS A 125 -9.28 -10.24 13.22
C LYS A 125 -8.87 -11.31 14.25
N SER A 126 -7.83 -12.10 13.99
CA SER A 126 -7.28 -13.11 14.89
C SER A 126 -5.93 -12.74 15.55
N SER A 127 -5.17 -11.71 15.11
CA SER A 127 -3.88 -11.34 15.77
C SER A 127 -3.15 -10.09 15.24
N ARG A 128 -3.54 -9.48 14.11
CA ARG A 128 -2.79 -8.36 13.48
C ARG A 128 -3.72 -7.14 13.34
N SER A 129 -3.23 -5.90 13.45
CA SER A 129 -4.11 -4.71 13.35
C SER A 129 -3.80 -3.88 12.11
N TRP A 130 -4.73 -3.84 11.16
CA TRP A 130 -4.67 -2.94 10.00
C TRP A 130 -5.47 -1.68 10.28
N ALA A 131 -4.85 -0.51 10.13
CA ALA A 131 -5.52 0.77 10.26
C ALA A 131 -5.52 1.51 8.91
N MET A 132 -6.71 1.76 8.37
CA MET A 132 -6.85 2.69 7.25
C MET A 132 -6.73 4.12 7.78
N LEU A 133 -5.81 4.90 7.20
CA LEU A 133 -5.74 6.32 7.52
C LEU A 133 -6.74 7.09 6.67
N SER A 134 -7.93 7.31 7.24
CA SER A 134 -8.80 8.42 6.87
C SER A 134 -8.31 9.66 7.63
N PHE A 135 -7.85 10.68 6.90
CA PHE A 135 -7.33 11.90 7.52
C PHE A 135 -8.50 12.81 7.96
N GLU A 136 -9.18 12.41 9.03
CA GLU A 136 -9.96 13.31 9.87
C GLU A 136 -9.01 13.96 10.87
N SER A 137 -9.08 15.29 10.91
CA SER A 137 -8.30 16.16 11.79
C SER A 137 -8.28 15.63 13.22
N ARG A 138 -7.10 15.71 13.85
CA ARG A 138 -6.84 15.42 15.26
C ARG A 138 -8.05 15.67 16.17
N THR A 139 -8.76 14.60 16.52
CA THR A 139 -9.44 14.36 17.80
C THR A 139 -10.24 13.06 17.65
N ASN A 140 -10.12 12.15 18.61
CA ASN A 140 -10.80 10.85 18.70
C ASN A 140 -10.28 9.73 17.79
N LEU A 141 -9.35 8.93 18.34
CA LEU A 141 -9.29 7.49 18.07
C LEU A 141 -10.61 6.85 18.53
N ASN A 142 -11.67 7.01 17.75
CA ASN A 142 -12.84 6.16 17.88
C ASN A 142 -12.76 5.12 16.77
N ARG A 143 -12.43 3.87 17.15
CA ARG A 143 -12.44 2.70 16.27
C ARG A 143 -13.84 2.58 15.66
N LYS A 144 -14.06 3.10 14.45
CA LYS A 144 -15.23 2.74 13.64
C LYS A 144 -15.04 1.31 13.15
N ARG A 145 -15.54 0.38 13.98
CA ARG A 145 -15.74 -1.04 13.68
C ARG A 145 -16.81 -1.13 12.59
N TRP A 146 -16.41 -1.39 11.35
CA TRP A 146 -17.37 -1.67 10.29
C TRP A 146 -17.78 -3.14 10.40
N THR A 147 -19.07 -3.35 10.68
CA THR A 147 -19.76 -4.64 10.65
C THR A 147 -19.70 -5.21 9.24
N ALA A 148 -19.28 -6.48 9.13
CA ALA A 148 -19.38 -7.24 7.90
C ALA A 148 -20.86 -7.48 7.59
N CYS A 149 -21.27 -7.20 6.36
CA CYS A 149 -22.55 -7.66 5.83
C CYS A 149 -22.44 -9.14 5.44
N GLY A 150 -23.43 -9.92 5.89
CA GLY A 150 -24.06 -11.05 5.20
C GLY A 150 -23.18 -12.22 4.82
#